data_AF-A0A7S1GDF2-F1
#
_entry.id   AF-A0A7S1GDF2-F1
#
_cell.length_a   1.000
_cell.length_b   1.000
_cell.length_c   1.000
_cell.angle_alpha   90.00
_cell.angle_beta   90.00
_cell.angle_gamma   90.00
#
_symmetry.space_group_name_H-M   'P 1'
#
loop_
_entity.id
_entity.type
_entity.pdbx_description
1 polymer ?
#
loop_
_entity_poly.entity_id
_entity_poly.type
_entity_poly.pdbx_seq_one_letter_code
_entity_poly.pdbx_strand_id
1 'polypeptide(L)'
;DGAPTIGGSRVALRGSHLIRTTGTVHIGRYRLGDAAAGESEWEADGTERECELVSFSSTEVVAHVPPGHGGRWRFTITTRGLTSRPTSLEMTYDAPVVTSVEPATVPTRGAQVVIRGFNFGSDVRDGAVSVGGVACTSLVSWNESSIA
;
A
#
# COMPACT_ATOMS: atom_id res chain seq x y z
N ASP A 1 4.59 -11.09 -6.11
CA ASP A 1 4.83 -9.69 -6.47
C ASP A 1 3.75 -8.83 -5.82
N GLY A 2 4.13 -7.66 -5.31
CA GLY A 2 3.22 -6.75 -4.62
C GLY A 2 2.42 -5.88 -5.60
N ALA A 3 1.68 -4.92 -5.05
CA ALA A 3 1.00 -3.90 -5.86
C ALA A 3 1.83 -2.62 -5.96
N PRO A 4 1.77 -1.88 -7.07
CA PRO A 4 2.36 -0.55 -7.15
C PRO A 4 1.77 0.40 -6.10
N THR A 5 2.58 1.28 -5.53
CA THR A 5 2.15 2.22 -4.46
C THR A 5 1.08 3.21 -4.91
N ILE A 6 0.97 3.47 -6.23
CA ILE A 6 -0.16 4.20 -6.84
C ILE A 6 -1.52 3.53 -6.66
N GLY A 7 -1.57 2.25 -6.27
CA GLY A 7 -2.80 1.48 -6.25
C GLY A 7 -3.28 1.10 -7.65
N GLY A 8 -4.59 0.93 -7.80
CA GLY A 8 -5.23 0.52 -9.05
C GLY A 8 -5.09 -0.96 -9.39
N SER A 9 -4.29 -1.73 -8.64
CA SER A 9 -4.17 -3.17 -8.84
C SER A 9 -5.53 -3.86 -8.67
N ARG A 10 -5.92 -4.61 -9.69
CA ARG A 10 -7.17 -5.38 -9.70
C ARG A 10 -7.00 -6.63 -8.85
N VAL A 11 -7.77 -6.73 -7.77
CA VAL A 11 -7.81 -7.89 -6.88
C VAL A 11 -9.12 -8.65 -7.06
N ALA A 12 -9.04 -9.98 -7.02
CA ALA A 12 -10.20 -10.87 -7.09
C ALA A 12 -10.31 -11.64 -5.77
N LEU A 13 -11.33 -11.32 -4.97
CA LEU A 13 -11.65 -11.95 -3.70
C LEU A 13 -12.68 -13.04 -3.94
N ARG A 14 -12.34 -14.28 -3.59
CA ARG A 14 -13.20 -15.44 -3.80
C ARG A 14 -13.73 -15.95 -2.48
N GLY A 15 -15.02 -16.29 -2.45
CA GLY A 15 -15.70 -16.76 -1.25
C GLY A 15 -16.95 -17.56 -1.57
N SER A 16 -17.67 -17.93 -0.53
CA SER A 16 -19.02 -18.48 -0.62
C SER A 16 -19.93 -17.65 0.29
N HIS A 17 -21.21 -17.53 -0.04
CA HIS A 17 -22.20 -16.78 0.74
C HIS A 17 -22.10 -15.24 0.69
N LEU A 18 -21.52 -14.69 -0.39
CA LEU A 18 -21.63 -13.25 -0.64
C LEU A 18 -23.06 -12.98 -1.15
N ILE A 19 -23.84 -12.16 -0.45
CA ILE A 19 -25.25 -11.94 -0.81
C ILE A 19 -25.32 -11.22 -2.17
N ARG A 20 -26.18 -11.69 -3.07
CA ARG A 20 -26.18 -11.43 -4.53
C ARG A 20 -26.50 -10.00 -5.02
N THR A 21 -26.36 -8.94 -4.24
CA THR A 21 -26.89 -7.64 -4.67
C THR A 21 -25.97 -6.44 -4.50
N THR A 22 -25.37 -6.20 -3.35
CA THR A 22 -24.48 -5.05 -3.13
C THR A 22 -23.57 -5.27 -1.92
N GLY A 23 -22.40 -4.63 -1.94
CA GLY A 23 -21.45 -4.64 -0.81
C GLY A 23 -20.31 -3.67 -1.05
N THR A 24 -19.52 -3.44 -0.01
CA THR A 24 -18.29 -2.64 -0.05
C THR A 24 -17.10 -3.53 0.25
N VAL A 25 -15.95 -3.20 -0.34
CA VAL A 25 -14.67 -3.88 -0.07
C VAL A 25 -13.76 -2.89 0.61
N HIS A 26 -13.19 -3.29 1.74
CA HIS A 26 -12.18 -2.51 2.43
C HIS A 26 -10.87 -3.29 2.51
N ILE A 27 -9.78 -2.54 2.60
CA ILE A 27 -8.45 -3.05 2.89
C ILE A 27 -7.96 -2.40 4.17
N GLY A 28 -7.69 -3.22 5.19
CA GLY A 28 -7.20 -2.80 6.49
C GLY A 28 -5.76 -3.24 6.70
N ARG A 29 -4.96 -2.41 7.37
CA ARG A 29 -3.62 -2.78 7.82
C ARG A 29 -3.69 -3.45 9.18
N TYR A 30 -2.99 -4.56 9.33
CA TYR A 30 -2.95 -5.31 10.58
C TYR A 30 -1.53 -5.40 11.12
N ARG A 31 -1.41 -5.42 12.44
CA ARG A 31 -0.17 -5.72 13.15
C ARG A 31 -0.28 -7.08 13.83
N LEU A 32 0.87 -7.71 14.04
CA LEU A 32 0.95 -8.90 14.86
C LEU A 32 0.69 -8.47 16.32
N GLY A 33 -0.33 -9.04 16.97
CA GLY A 33 -0.54 -8.87 18.40
C GLY A 33 0.54 -9.58 19.22
N ASP A 34 0.72 -9.15 20.46
CA ASP A 34 1.68 -9.77 21.38
C ASP A 34 1.30 -11.24 21.62
N ALA A 35 2.22 -12.16 21.32
CA ALA A 35 2.02 -13.61 21.35
C ALA A 35 1.79 -14.20 22.77
N ALA A 36 1.66 -13.37 23.80
CA ALA A 36 1.51 -13.79 25.19
C ALA A 36 0.14 -14.45 25.49
N ALA A 37 -0.85 -14.36 24.58
CA ALA A 37 -2.22 -14.84 24.79
C ALA A 37 -2.62 -16.10 23.98
N GLY A 38 -1.65 -16.83 23.40
CA GLY A 38 -1.90 -18.20 22.94
C GLY A 38 -2.32 -18.39 21.47
N GLU A 39 -2.62 -17.35 20.70
CA GLU A 39 -2.56 -17.37 19.23
C GLU A 39 -2.10 -15.99 18.76
N SER A 40 -1.34 -15.91 17.67
CA SER A 40 -0.94 -14.63 17.08
C SER A 40 -2.15 -13.93 16.48
N GLU A 41 -2.87 -13.17 17.31
CA GLU A 41 -4.07 -12.44 16.90
C GLU A 41 -3.64 -11.22 16.07
N TRP A 42 -4.16 -11.12 14.86
CA TRP A 42 -3.95 -9.97 14.01
C TRP A 42 -4.82 -8.83 14.51
N GLU A 43 -4.20 -7.76 14.98
CA GLU A 43 -4.92 -6.59 15.47
C GLU A 43 -4.95 -5.53 14.37
N ALA A 44 -6.11 -4.93 14.13
CA ALA A 44 -6.23 -3.84 13.18
C ALA A 44 -5.43 -2.62 13.68
N ASP A 45 -4.63 -2.04 12.81
CA ASP A 45 -3.80 -0.85 13.09
C ASP A 45 -4.60 0.46 12.95
N GLY A 46 -5.93 0.38 12.87
CA GLY A 46 -6.82 1.52 12.63
C GLY A 46 -6.73 2.13 11.23
N THR A 47 -5.80 1.66 10.38
CA THR A 47 -5.68 2.12 8.99
C THR A 47 -6.56 1.26 8.09
N GLU A 48 -7.65 1.82 7.60
CA GLU A 48 -8.58 1.18 6.65
C GLU A 48 -8.84 2.09 5.45
N ARG A 49 -8.98 1.49 4.28
CA ARG A 49 -9.31 2.19 3.03
C ARG A 49 -10.36 1.41 2.25
N GLU A 50 -11.28 2.14 1.61
CA GLU A 50 -12.25 1.53 0.70
C GLU A 50 -11.57 1.23 -0.64
N CYS A 51 -11.89 0.06 -1.21
CA CYS A 51 -11.47 -0.33 -2.54
C CYS A 51 -12.54 0.06 -3.56
N GLU A 52 -12.13 0.47 -4.75
CA GLU A 52 -13.06 0.77 -5.83
C GLU A 52 -13.64 -0.53 -6.41
N LEU A 53 -14.93 -0.75 -6.20
CA LEU A 53 -15.60 -1.98 -6.61
C LEU A 53 -15.76 -2.06 -8.14
N VAL A 54 -15.32 -3.17 -8.73
CA VAL A 54 -15.45 -3.46 -10.17
C VAL A 54 -16.64 -4.38 -10.44
N SER A 55 -16.73 -5.50 -9.71
CA SER A 55 -17.84 -6.43 -9.84
C SER A 55 -18.09 -7.17 -8.53
N PHE A 56 -19.34 -7.56 -8.32
CA PHE A 56 -19.77 -8.25 -7.10
C PHE A 56 -20.71 -9.40 -7.45
N SER A 57 -20.37 -10.60 -7.01
CA SER A 57 -21.18 -11.81 -7.19
C SER A 57 -21.19 -12.65 -5.92
N SER A 58 -21.98 -13.73 -5.91
CA SER A 58 -22.06 -14.61 -4.73
C SER A 58 -20.79 -15.37 -4.39
N THR A 59 -19.85 -15.44 -5.33
CA THR A 59 -18.64 -16.26 -5.23
C THR A 59 -17.36 -15.50 -5.52
N GLU A 60 -17.46 -14.31 -6.12
CA GLU A 60 -16.31 -13.51 -6.52
C GLU A 60 -16.64 -12.03 -6.45
N VAL A 61 -15.71 -11.27 -5.88
CA VAL A 61 -15.72 -9.80 -5.85
C VAL A 61 -14.42 -9.30 -6.44
N VAL A 62 -14.52 -8.35 -7.35
CA VAL A 62 -13.37 -7.72 -7.99
C VAL A 62 -13.36 -6.25 -7.59
N ALA A 63 -12.19 -5.75 -7.18
CA ALA A 63 -12.01 -4.35 -6.82
C ALA A 63 -10.61 -3.86 -7.23
N HIS A 64 -10.44 -2.54 -7.35
CA HIS A 64 -9.15 -1.88 -7.43
C HIS A 64 -8.72 -1.42 -6.04
N VAL A 65 -7.49 -1.73 -5.67
CA VAL A 65 -6.93 -1.28 -4.40
C VAL A 65 -6.58 0.21 -4.46
N PRO A 66 -6.79 0.96 -3.37
CA PRO A 66 -6.39 2.37 -3.31
C PRO A 66 -4.85 2.52 -3.32
N PRO A 67 -4.32 3.74 -3.50
CA PRO A 67 -2.91 4.03 -3.26
C PRO A 67 -2.53 3.74 -1.81
N GLY A 68 -1.31 3.24 -1.60
CA GLY A 68 -0.81 2.84 -0.29
C GLY A 68 0.67 2.47 -0.31
N HIS A 69 1.19 2.06 0.85
CA HIS A 69 2.58 1.64 1.02
C HIS A 69 2.68 0.51 2.05
N GLY A 70 3.84 -0.15 2.10
CA GLY A 70 4.13 -1.20 3.08
C GLY A 70 3.27 -2.45 2.89
N GLY A 71 3.22 -3.30 3.92
CA GLY A 71 2.55 -4.60 3.89
C GLY A 71 1.57 -4.83 5.03
N ARG A 72 1.14 -6.09 5.14
CA ARG A 72 0.15 -6.59 6.11
C ARG A 72 -1.26 -6.03 5.88
N TRP A 73 -1.60 -5.83 4.62
CA TRP A 73 -2.92 -5.42 4.21
C TRP A 73 -3.82 -6.63 4.04
N ARG A 74 -5.02 -6.60 4.60
CA ARG A 74 -6.01 -7.69 4.50
C ARG A 74 -7.36 -7.12 4.11
N PHE A 75 -8.11 -7.90 3.34
CA PHE A 75 -9.39 -7.48 2.82
C PHE A 75 -10.54 -7.90 3.73
N THR A 76 -11.53 -7.04 3.84
CA THR A 76 -12.83 -7.32 4.43
C THR A 76 -13.91 -6.96 3.43
N ILE A 77 -14.98 -7.74 3.42
CA ILE A 77 -16.14 -7.49 2.57
C ILE A 77 -17.33 -7.25 3.49
N THR A 78 -18.05 -6.14 3.28
CA THR A 78 -19.26 -5.83 4.02
C THR A 78 -20.47 -5.94 3.12
N THR A 79 -21.46 -6.74 3.54
CA THR A 79 -22.74 -6.89 2.84
C THR A 79 -23.89 -6.71 3.81
N ARG A 80 -24.82 -5.78 3.52
CA ARG A 80 -25.99 -5.48 4.37
C ARG A 80 -25.66 -5.28 5.87
N GLY A 81 -24.50 -4.69 6.18
CA GLY A 81 -24.03 -4.47 7.54
C GLY A 81 -23.32 -5.66 8.20
N LEU A 82 -23.16 -6.79 7.49
CA LEU A 82 -22.35 -7.92 7.93
C LEU A 82 -20.96 -7.84 7.30
N THR A 83 -19.94 -7.68 8.12
CA THR A 83 -18.53 -7.66 7.70
C THR A 83 -17.92 -9.05 7.83
N SER A 84 -17.20 -9.48 6.79
CA SER A 84 -16.47 -10.75 6.80
C SER A 84 -15.31 -10.72 7.79
N ARG A 85 -14.79 -11.91 8.13
CA ARG A 85 -13.45 -11.98 8.71
C ARG A 85 -12.42 -11.46 7.68
N PRO A 86 -11.29 -10.88 8.14
CA PRO A 86 -10.21 -10.50 7.24
C PRO A 86 -9.66 -11.70 6.48
N THR A 87 -9.14 -11.47 5.28
CA THR A 87 -8.46 -12.52 4.49
C THR A 87 -7.28 -13.12 5.27
N SER A 88 -7.03 -14.42 5.09
CA SER A 88 -5.85 -15.10 5.64
C SER A 88 -4.56 -14.71 4.90
N LEU A 89 -4.68 -14.38 3.61
CA LEU A 89 -3.59 -13.86 2.80
C LEU A 89 -3.43 -12.36 3.01
N GLU A 90 -2.19 -11.93 2.97
CA GLU A 90 -1.78 -10.54 3.06
C GLU A 90 -1.41 -10.00 1.69
N MET A 91 -1.67 -8.71 1.53
CA MET A 91 -1.21 -7.90 0.43
C MET A 91 -0.10 -6.96 0.91
N THR A 92 0.83 -6.69 0.00
CA THR A 92 1.95 -5.77 0.21
C THR A 92 2.11 -4.93 -1.04
N TYR A 93 2.42 -3.65 -0.84
CA TYR A 93 2.85 -2.76 -1.92
C TYR A 93 4.34 -2.98 -2.19
N ASP A 94 4.72 -2.87 -3.46
CA ASP A 94 6.10 -3.07 -3.89
C ASP A 94 7.04 -2.03 -3.27
N ALA A 95 8.28 -2.46 -3.00
CA ALA A 95 9.33 -1.60 -2.50
C ALA A 95 9.75 -0.54 -3.55
N PRO A 96 10.25 0.62 -3.12
CA PRO A 96 10.78 1.64 -4.03
C PRO A 96 11.99 1.13 -4.80
N VAL A 97 12.05 1.45 -6.10
CA VAL A 97 13.16 1.09 -7.00
C VAL A 97 13.71 2.35 -7.61
N VAL A 98 15.01 2.62 -7.40
CA VAL A 98 15.71 3.73 -8.05
C VAL A 98 16.30 3.25 -9.38
N THR A 99 16.04 3.97 -10.46
CA THR A 99 16.55 3.66 -11.80
C THR A 99 17.64 4.63 -12.26
N SER A 100 17.55 5.91 -11.89
CA SER A 100 18.60 6.89 -12.19
C SER A 100 18.61 8.05 -11.19
N VAL A 101 19.75 8.75 -11.16
CA VAL A 101 19.95 10.00 -10.41
C VAL A 101 20.66 10.99 -11.32
N GLU A 102 20.08 12.18 -11.47
CA GLU A 102 20.58 13.22 -12.39
C GLU A 102 20.67 14.60 -11.69
N PRO A 103 21.82 15.31 -11.76
CA PRO A 103 23.08 14.86 -12.35
C PRO A 103 23.78 13.81 -11.48
N ALA A 104 24.49 12.86 -12.12
CA ALA A 104 25.25 11.82 -11.42
C ALA A 104 26.52 12.35 -10.70
N THR A 105 26.86 13.62 -10.90
CA THR A 105 28.00 14.28 -10.25
C THR A 105 27.59 15.68 -9.86
N VAL A 106 27.88 16.04 -8.61
CA VAL A 106 27.54 17.33 -8.02
C VAL A 106 28.74 17.92 -7.29
N PRO A 107 28.80 19.25 -7.11
CA PRO A 107 29.81 19.87 -6.26
C PRO A 107 29.77 19.31 -4.83
N THR A 108 30.92 19.28 -4.15
CA THR A 108 31.03 18.84 -2.75
C THR A 108 30.22 19.70 -1.77
N ARG A 109 29.79 20.89 -2.20
CA ARG A 109 28.89 21.78 -1.44
C ARG A 109 27.42 21.33 -1.48
N GLY A 110 27.10 20.30 -2.26
CA GLY A 110 25.73 19.86 -2.55
C GLY A 110 25.16 20.57 -3.79
N ALA A 111 24.14 19.93 -4.37
CA ALA A 111 23.30 20.48 -5.43
C ALA A 111 21.96 19.75 -5.44
N GLN A 112 20.98 20.32 -6.16
CA GLN A 112 19.74 19.62 -6.43
C GLN A 112 20.00 18.43 -7.38
N VAL A 113 19.38 17.31 -7.07
CA VAL A 113 19.38 16.11 -7.91
C VAL A 113 17.95 15.64 -8.09
N VAL A 114 17.68 15.00 -9.21
CA VAL A 114 16.42 14.31 -9.49
C VAL A 114 16.68 12.82 -9.45
N ILE A 115 15.97 12.12 -8.57
CA ILE A 115 15.97 10.67 -8.46
C ILE A 115 14.76 10.16 -9.24
N ARG A 116 14.98 9.29 -10.22
CA ARG A 116 13.92 8.62 -10.98
C ARG A 116 13.79 7.17 -10.56
N GLY A 117 12.57 6.65 -10.65
CA GLY A 117 12.31 5.27 -10.27
C GLY A 117 10.85 4.89 -10.29
N PHE A 118 10.50 3.94 -9.42
CA PHE A 118 9.16 3.40 -9.24
C PHE A 118 8.86 3.20 -7.76
N ASN A 119 7.57 3.21 -7.44
CA ASN A 119 7.03 2.90 -6.12
C ASN A 119 7.56 3.78 -4.98
N PHE A 120 7.85 5.06 -5.27
CA PHE A 120 8.26 6.02 -4.23
C PHE A 120 7.11 6.47 -3.34
N GLY A 121 5.87 6.10 -3.67
CA GLY A 121 4.68 6.64 -3.02
C GLY A 121 4.32 8.04 -3.51
N SER A 122 3.13 8.50 -3.15
CA SER A 122 2.56 9.76 -3.61
C SER A 122 2.96 10.98 -2.77
N ASP A 123 3.54 10.78 -1.60
CA ASP A 123 4.06 11.85 -0.74
C ASP A 123 5.26 11.39 0.11
N VAL A 124 5.92 12.37 0.73
CA VAL A 124 7.13 12.18 1.54
C VAL A 124 6.85 11.67 2.96
N ARG A 125 5.59 11.55 3.40
CA ARG A 125 5.25 11.44 4.83
C ARG A 125 5.97 10.29 5.54
N ASP A 126 6.24 9.21 4.82
CA ASP A 126 6.96 8.03 5.30
C ASP A 126 8.27 7.75 4.53
N GLY A 127 8.75 8.74 3.77
CA GLY A 127 9.93 8.64 2.91
C GLY A 127 11.12 9.45 3.43
N ALA A 128 12.33 8.98 3.15
CA ALA A 128 13.56 9.71 3.43
C ALA A 128 14.59 9.46 2.33
N VAL A 129 15.37 10.49 2.00
CA VAL A 129 16.51 10.39 1.08
C VAL A 129 17.77 10.75 1.85
N SER A 130 18.82 9.94 1.70
CA SER A 130 20.14 10.25 2.24
C SER A 130 21.24 9.86 1.27
N VAL A 131 22.35 10.60 1.30
CA VAL A 131 23.55 10.33 0.50
C VAL A 131 24.70 10.11 1.46
N GLY A 132 25.27 8.90 1.46
CA GLY A 132 26.36 8.54 2.38
C GLY A 132 25.99 8.68 3.86
N GLY A 133 24.71 8.50 4.21
CA GLY A 133 24.19 8.68 5.57
C GLY A 133 23.82 10.12 5.94
N VAL A 134 24.06 11.09 5.06
CA VAL A 134 23.63 12.49 5.26
C VAL A 134 22.23 12.67 4.69
N ALA A 135 21.27 13.09 5.52
CA ALA A 135 19.89 13.31 5.10
C ALA A 135 19.78 14.49 4.12
N CYS A 136 19.00 14.30 3.05
CA CYS A 136 18.62 15.38 2.14
C CYS A 136 17.44 16.13 2.76
N THR A 137 17.70 17.35 3.26
CA THR A 137 16.69 18.14 3.98
C THR A 137 15.87 19.08 3.10
N SER A 138 16.31 19.30 1.86
CA SER A 138 15.69 20.24 0.91
C SER A 138 15.02 19.48 -0.23
N LEU A 139 13.86 18.89 0.05
CA LEU A 139 13.02 18.24 -0.94
C LEU A 139 12.13 19.29 -1.63
N VAL A 140 12.16 19.29 -2.96
CA VAL A 140 11.38 20.16 -3.83
C VAL A 140 10.10 19.47 -4.29
N SER A 141 10.17 18.19 -4.64
CA SER A 141 8.98 17.43 -5.03
C SER A 141 9.13 15.94 -4.76
N TRP A 142 8.00 15.27 -4.52
CA TRP A 142 7.95 13.83 -4.31
C TRP A 142 6.73 13.27 -5.02
N ASN A 143 6.94 12.25 -5.83
CA ASN A 143 5.89 11.41 -6.40
C ASN A 143 6.43 10.02 -6.71
N GLU A 144 5.54 9.19 -7.23
CA GLU A 144 5.70 7.75 -7.47
C GLU A 144 6.89 7.35 -8.34
N SER A 145 7.37 8.26 -9.18
CA SER A 145 8.48 7.99 -10.11
C SER A 145 9.59 9.03 -10.09
N SER A 146 9.45 10.09 -9.28
CA SER A 146 10.41 11.19 -9.24
C SER A 146 10.47 11.84 -7.86
N ILE A 147 11.69 12.03 -7.36
CA ILE A 147 12.00 12.82 -6.16
C ILE A 147 13.00 13.89 -6.58
N ALA A 148 12.77 15.15 -6.21
CA ALA A 148 13.64 16.28 -6.54
C ALA A 148 13.78 17.27 -5.39
#